data_AF-R1EKE5-F1
#
_entry.id   AF-R1EKE5-F1
#
_cell.length_a   1.000
_cell.length_b   1.000
_cell.length_c   1.000
_cell.angle_alpha   90.00
_cell.angle_beta   90.00
_cell.angle_gamma   90.00
#
_symmetry.space_group_name_H-M   'P 1'
#
loop_
_entity.id
_entity.type
_entity.pdbx_description
1 polymer ?
#
loop_
_entity_poly.entity_id
_entity_poly.type
_entity_poly.pdbx_seq_one_letter_code
_entity_poly.pdbx_strand_id
1 'polypeptide(L)'
;MAGAPGPSSAAIDDEALRELRPLQFLVPDEKRAAWCGRAAASLFGWGKQLEPRPLGPLEALALGGFDEEQVWQQLELRNKPLLRYVQTSSRRLRPALEKEDSEDAASTGTGDDEEGEEQKKLSELEHAQLAEKPWQLRGEVSGQQRPANSLLETAAMAPSEESTRSIEEVIRARCKDGLWDDVVRRAALKPTDFRPKPADLSLEKSDKGLGDEYAAAFETNARSSEEMPRTPLSSVLGSKGADAVAKAHEEARALLAKLDSRLDPLFSFHYAPPPAKREAPAVSLEEKVPTALAASSTLAPEEVYGRKRSDKALADRAELSQGERKALRSKKKRAFFSSMQAASQAPGGLAGSKRQRVADARKAAQGAGAADGASFKL
;
A
#
# COMPACT_ATOMS: atom_id res chain seq x y z
N MET A 1 24.94 48.51 7.06
CA MET A 1 23.96 48.07 6.04
C MET A 1 22.60 48.05 6.70
N ALA A 2 21.66 48.84 6.19
CA ALA A 2 20.37 49.09 6.82
C ALA A 2 19.53 47.80 6.83
N GLY A 3 19.17 47.32 8.02
CA GLY A 3 18.24 46.21 8.18
C GLY A 3 16.85 46.63 7.72
N ALA A 4 16.32 45.93 6.72
CA ALA A 4 14.95 46.09 6.28
C ALA A 4 13.98 45.88 7.46
N PRO A 5 12.87 46.65 7.54
CA PRO A 5 11.89 46.46 8.60
C PRO A 5 11.33 45.03 8.52
N GLY A 6 11.34 44.32 9.66
CA GLY A 6 10.76 42.99 9.74
C GLY A 6 9.29 42.99 9.29
N PRO A 7 8.81 41.94 8.59
CA PRO A 7 7.44 41.84 8.13
C PRO A 7 6.52 41.80 9.36
N SER A 8 5.72 42.86 9.51
CA SER A 8 4.73 43.02 10.57
C SER A 8 3.73 41.86 10.55
N SER A 9 3.55 41.17 11.67
CA SER A 9 2.53 40.12 11.82
C SER A 9 1.09 40.66 11.71
N ALA A 10 0.92 41.98 11.65
CA ALA A 10 -0.37 42.64 11.48
C ALA A 10 -0.96 42.51 10.06
N ALA A 11 -0.25 41.89 9.12
CA ALA A 11 -0.75 41.74 7.74
C ALA A 11 -1.67 40.53 7.54
N ILE A 12 -1.74 39.61 8.51
CA ILE A 12 -2.60 38.43 8.48
C ILE A 12 -3.59 38.55 9.65
N ASP A 13 -4.78 39.08 9.39
CA ASP A 13 -5.84 39.19 10.40
C ASP A 13 -6.41 37.81 10.72
N ASP A 14 -6.24 37.34 11.96
CA ASP A 14 -6.73 36.03 12.44
C ASP A 14 -8.25 35.89 12.33
N GLU A 15 -8.99 37.00 12.40
CA GLU A 15 -10.44 37.04 12.23
C GLU A 15 -10.83 36.77 10.77
N ALA A 16 -10.13 37.40 9.80
CA ALA A 16 -10.36 37.17 8.38
C ALA A 16 -10.08 35.72 7.98
N LEU A 17 -9.05 35.08 8.56
CA LEU A 17 -8.74 33.66 8.34
C LEU A 17 -9.89 32.73 8.75
N ARG A 18 -10.62 33.06 9.82
CA ARG A 18 -11.74 32.23 10.32
C ARG A 18 -12.99 32.34 9.45
N GLU A 19 -13.15 33.43 8.73
CA GLU A 19 -14.32 33.67 7.88
C GLU A 19 -14.20 33.08 6.46
N LEU A 20 -12.99 32.73 6.04
CA LEU A 20 -12.72 32.17 4.72
C LEU A 20 -13.37 30.78 4.57
N ARG A 21 -14.38 30.70 3.70
CA ARG A 21 -15.03 29.45 3.32
C ARG A 21 -14.67 29.08 1.88
N PRO A 22 -14.42 27.80 1.55
CA PRO A 22 -14.02 27.37 0.21
C PRO A 22 -14.95 27.84 -0.91
N LEU A 23 -16.26 27.87 -0.67
CA LEU A 23 -17.26 28.31 -1.65
C LEU A 23 -17.10 29.78 -2.07
N GLN A 24 -16.47 30.61 -1.23
CA GLN A 24 -16.25 32.03 -1.53
C GLN A 24 -15.14 32.24 -2.57
N PHE A 25 -14.31 31.24 -2.85
CA PHE A 25 -13.27 31.30 -3.88
C PHE A 25 -13.77 30.91 -5.27
N LEU A 26 -15.01 30.43 -5.39
CA LEU A 26 -15.64 30.14 -6.69
C LEU A 26 -16.10 31.40 -7.42
N VAL A 27 -16.27 32.51 -6.70
CA VAL A 27 -16.69 33.81 -7.24
C VAL A 27 -15.51 34.78 -7.13
N PRO A 28 -15.12 35.45 -8.24
CA PRO A 28 -14.04 36.44 -8.20
C PRO A 28 -14.43 37.60 -7.30
N ASP A 29 -13.58 37.90 -6.32
CA ASP A 29 -13.74 39.04 -5.41
C ASP A 29 -12.39 39.71 -5.18
N GLU A 30 -12.31 40.95 -5.65
CA GLU A 30 -11.09 41.77 -5.62
C GLU A 30 -10.58 42.03 -4.20
N LYS A 31 -11.48 42.12 -3.21
CA LYS A 31 -11.08 42.36 -1.81
C LYS A 31 -10.39 41.14 -1.23
N ARG A 32 -10.93 39.94 -1.51
CA ARG A 32 -10.33 38.66 -1.10
C ARG A 32 -9.03 38.42 -1.83
N ALA A 33 -8.98 38.65 -3.14
CA ALA A 33 -7.76 38.53 -3.93
C ALA A 33 -6.64 39.44 -3.40
N ALA A 34 -6.95 40.71 -3.11
CA ALA A 34 -6.00 41.66 -2.54
C ALA A 34 -5.53 41.24 -1.14
N TRP A 35 -6.40 40.68 -0.30
CA TRP A 35 -6.03 40.16 1.01
C TRP A 35 -5.10 38.93 0.87
N CYS A 36 -5.46 37.96 0.04
CA CYS A 36 -4.64 36.78 -0.23
C CYS A 36 -3.26 37.16 -0.78
N GLY A 37 -3.18 38.15 -1.66
CA GLY A 37 -1.91 38.67 -2.18
C GLY A 37 -1.02 39.24 -1.07
N ARG A 38 -1.58 40.08 -0.18
CA ARG A 38 -0.85 40.63 0.98
C ARG A 38 -0.39 39.56 1.96
N ALA A 39 -1.25 38.57 2.23
CA ALA A 39 -0.91 37.43 3.07
C ALA A 39 0.22 36.59 2.44
N ALA A 40 0.15 36.31 1.13
CA ALA A 40 1.20 35.60 0.39
C ALA A 40 2.53 36.35 0.40
N ALA A 41 2.52 37.67 0.23
CA ALA A 41 3.73 38.49 0.31
C ALA A 41 4.35 38.47 1.73
N SER A 42 3.51 38.48 2.76
CA SER A 42 3.96 38.40 4.16
C SER A 42 4.57 37.04 4.50
N LEU A 43 3.90 35.95 4.08
CA LEU A 43 4.41 34.57 4.22
C LEU A 43 5.70 34.36 3.42
N PHE A 44 5.80 34.96 2.23
CA PHE A 44 7.03 34.93 1.45
C PHE A 44 8.18 35.61 2.21
N GLY A 45 7.93 36.78 2.81
CA GLY A 45 8.88 37.50 3.64
C GLY A 45 9.34 36.70 4.88
N TRP A 46 8.41 36.09 5.62
CA TRP A 46 8.76 35.18 6.73
C TRP A 46 9.58 34.00 6.27
N GLY A 47 9.17 33.40 5.15
CA GLY A 47 9.90 32.31 4.56
C GLY A 47 11.34 32.71 4.20
N LYS A 48 11.54 33.93 3.67
CA LYS A 48 12.87 34.46 3.32
C LYS A 48 13.80 34.62 4.53
N GLN A 49 13.26 35.00 5.69
CA GLN A 49 14.05 35.10 6.92
C GLN A 49 14.54 33.74 7.44
N LEU A 50 13.76 32.68 7.19
CA LEU A 50 14.05 31.32 7.62
C LEU A 50 14.80 30.50 6.54
N GLU A 51 15.28 31.14 5.47
CA GLU A 51 15.96 30.43 4.38
C GLU A 51 17.35 29.93 4.83
N PRO A 52 17.65 28.62 4.70
CA PRO A 52 18.97 28.08 5.07
C PRO A 52 20.08 28.48 4.08
N ARG A 53 19.70 28.91 2.88
CA ARG A 53 20.55 29.40 1.78
C ARG A 53 19.70 30.25 0.84
N PRO A 54 20.26 31.11 -0.02
CA PRO A 54 19.46 31.85 -0.99
C PRO A 54 18.74 30.89 -1.95
N LEU A 55 17.40 30.75 -1.82
CA LEU A 55 16.57 29.81 -2.60
C LEU A 55 15.90 30.46 -3.83
N GLY A 56 16.46 31.54 -4.35
CA GLY A 56 15.97 32.23 -5.55
C GLY A 56 16.40 33.70 -5.59
N PRO A 57 16.22 34.39 -6.73
CA PRO A 57 16.73 35.75 -6.94
C PRO A 57 15.87 36.86 -6.30
N LEU A 58 14.65 36.56 -5.88
CA LEU A 58 13.71 37.55 -5.34
C LEU A 58 13.84 37.68 -3.82
N GLU A 59 13.94 38.90 -3.31
CA GLU A 59 13.97 39.21 -1.86
C GLU A 59 12.56 39.41 -1.29
N ALA A 60 11.62 39.94 -2.07
CA ALA A 60 10.23 40.15 -1.70
C ALA A 60 9.29 39.84 -2.87
N LEU A 61 8.02 39.55 -2.57
CA LEU A 61 6.98 39.31 -3.57
C LEU A 61 6.39 40.65 -4.05
N ALA A 62 6.39 40.89 -5.35
CA ALA A 62 5.87 42.13 -5.93
C ALA A 62 4.40 41.96 -6.35
N LEU A 63 3.51 42.75 -5.72
CA LEU A 63 2.07 42.73 -6.00
C LEU A 63 1.59 43.88 -6.88
N GLY A 64 2.40 44.93 -7.04
CA GLY A 64 1.99 46.14 -7.76
C GLY A 64 2.03 45.96 -9.27
N GLY A 65 0.87 45.98 -9.93
CA GLY A 65 0.75 45.90 -11.39
C GLY A 65 0.99 44.51 -11.98
N PHE A 66 1.08 43.48 -11.13
CA PHE A 66 1.19 42.09 -11.55
C PHE A 66 -0.17 41.39 -11.43
N ASP A 67 -0.49 40.56 -12.42
CA ASP A 67 -1.65 39.67 -12.37
C ASP A 67 -1.39 38.43 -11.49
N GLU A 68 -2.43 37.62 -11.27
CA GLU A 68 -2.36 36.44 -10.40
C GLU A 68 -1.32 35.42 -10.91
N GLU A 69 -1.25 35.20 -12.22
CA GLU A 69 -0.31 34.25 -12.83
C GLU A 69 1.15 34.70 -12.66
N GLN A 70 1.40 36.00 -12.80
CA GLN A 70 2.73 36.58 -12.61
C GLN A 70 3.17 36.49 -11.14
N VAL A 71 2.27 36.69 -10.18
CA VAL A 71 2.55 36.48 -8.75
C VAL A 71 2.87 35.01 -8.48
N TRP A 72 2.15 34.07 -9.10
CA TRP A 72 2.45 32.63 -9.01
C TRP A 72 3.83 32.27 -9.57
N GLN A 73 4.23 32.86 -10.70
CA GLN A 73 5.55 32.63 -11.29
C GLN A 73 6.67 33.10 -10.36
N GLN A 74 6.49 34.24 -9.68
CA GLN A 74 7.45 34.72 -8.67
C GLN A 74 7.61 33.74 -7.50
N LEU A 75 6.51 33.12 -7.05
CA LEU A 75 6.54 32.11 -5.99
C LEU A 75 7.22 30.81 -6.47
N GLU A 76 7.00 30.41 -7.72
CA GLU A 76 7.57 29.19 -8.29
C GLU A 76 9.10 29.23 -8.39
N LEU A 77 9.67 30.42 -8.68
CA LEU A 77 11.11 30.65 -8.68
C LEU A 77 11.78 30.28 -7.35
N ARG A 78 11.07 30.44 -6.23
CA ARG A 78 11.53 30.06 -4.90
C ARG A 78 11.21 28.60 -4.55
N ASN A 79 10.02 28.13 -4.91
CA ASN A 79 9.56 26.79 -4.55
C ASN A 79 10.39 25.69 -5.22
N LYS A 80 10.80 25.85 -6.47
CA LYS A 80 11.61 24.86 -7.21
C LYS A 80 12.97 24.58 -6.53
N PRO A 81 13.80 25.59 -6.21
CA PRO A 81 15.03 25.38 -5.43
C PRO A 81 14.79 24.84 -4.02
N LEU A 82 13.72 25.27 -3.35
CA LEU A 82 13.35 24.80 -2.02
C LEU A 82 13.03 23.30 -2.02
N LEU A 83 12.21 22.84 -2.97
CA LEU A 83 11.88 21.43 -3.11
C LEU A 83 13.13 20.59 -3.41
N ARG A 84 14.02 21.07 -4.29
CA ARG A 84 15.31 20.38 -4.55
C ARG A 84 16.17 20.30 -3.30
N TYR A 85 16.21 21.37 -2.49
CA TYR A 85 16.93 21.37 -1.22
C TYR A 85 16.33 20.33 -0.26
N VAL A 86 15.02 20.37 -0.02
CA VAL A 86 14.33 19.42 0.88
C VAL A 86 14.48 17.97 0.41
N GLN A 87 14.35 17.70 -0.89
CA GLN A 87 14.55 16.36 -1.45
C GLN A 87 15.99 15.87 -1.24
N THR A 88 16.98 16.75 -1.44
CA THR A 88 18.38 16.42 -1.24
C THR A 88 18.68 16.17 0.24
N SER A 89 18.19 17.04 1.14
CA SER A 89 18.32 16.89 2.58
C SER A 89 17.63 15.61 3.09
N SER A 90 16.43 15.30 2.59
CA SER A 90 15.73 14.04 2.89
C SER A 90 16.52 12.83 2.43
N ARG A 91 17.12 12.86 1.23
CA ARG A 91 17.95 11.76 0.73
C ARG A 91 19.23 11.57 1.54
N ARG A 92 19.83 12.65 2.06
CA ARG A 92 21.00 12.59 2.95
C ARG A 92 20.66 12.05 4.33
N LEU A 93 19.51 12.41 4.89
CA LEU A 93 19.07 11.97 6.21
C LEU A 93 18.44 10.57 6.22
N ARG A 94 17.88 10.10 5.09
CA ARG A 94 17.29 8.76 4.95
C ARG A 94 18.24 7.63 5.39
N PRO A 95 19.49 7.55 4.94
CA PRO A 95 20.41 6.53 5.42
C PRO A 95 20.85 6.73 6.88
N ALA A 96 20.69 7.92 7.49
CA ALA A 96 20.94 8.10 8.92
C ALA A 96 19.78 7.54 9.77
N LEU A 97 18.54 7.66 9.30
CA LEU A 97 17.36 7.05 9.93
C LEU A 97 17.31 5.53 9.76
N GLU A 98 17.85 5.00 8.65
CA GLU A 98 17.92 3.56 8.38
C GLU A 98 19.14 2.88 9.03
N LYS A 99 20.13 3.65 9.51
CA LYS A 99 21.36 3.14 10.14
C LYS A 99 21.25 2.90 11.66
N GLU A 100 20.16 3.30 12.33
CA GLU A 100 19.93 2.90 13.74
C GLU A 100 19.63 1.39 13.89
N ASP A 101 19.35 0.67 12.80
CA ASP A 101 19.13 -0.80 12.79
C ASP A 101 20.30 -1.61 12.19
N SER A 102 21.43 -0.99 11.86
CA SER A 102 22.61 -1.73 11.38
C SER A 102 23.92 -0.98 11.67
N GLU A 103 24.42 -1.11 12.89
CA GLU A 103 25.80 -0.78 13.23
C GLU A 103 26.71 -1.88 12.66
N ASP A 104 27.39 -1.59 11.55
CA ASP A 104 28.78 -2.01 11.24
C ASP A 104 29.12 -1.69 9.78
N ALA A 105 29.89 -0.61 9.56
CA ALA A 105 30.93 -0.49 8.52
C ALA A 105 31.45 0.96 8.41
N ALA A 106 32.59 1.17 9.07
CA ALA A 106 33.79 1.88 8.63
C ALA A 106 33.75 3.21 7.84
N SER A 107 34.66 4.08 8.29
CA SER A 107 35.48 5.03 7.52
C SER A 107 34.96 6.46 7.37
N THR A 108 35.41 7.35 8.26
CA THR A 108 35.70 8.74 7.88
C THR A 108 36.85 9.27 8.74
N GLY A 109 37.99 9.48 8.10
CA GLY A 109 39.19 10.02 8.74
C GLY A 109 40.37 10.18 7.78
N THR A 110 40.15 10.74 6.58
CA THR A 110 41.22 11.18 5.67
C THR A 110 40.67 12.19 4.66
N GLY A 111 40.46 13.43 5.10
CA GLY A 111 40.00 14.53 4.24
C GLY A 111 41.07 15.07 3.28
N ASP A 112 42.35 14.85 3.57
CA ASP A 112 43.45 15.36 2.75
C ASP A 112 43.81 14.43 1.56
N ASP A 113 43.45 13.15 1.61
CA ASP A 113 43.74 12.20 0.53
C ASP A 113 42.69 12.24 -0.61
N GLU A 114 41.42 12.51 -0.27
CA GLU A 114 40.32 12.61 -1.25
C GLU A 114 40.50 13.83 -2.16
N GLU A 115 40.90 14.98 -1.61
CA GLU A 115 41.17 16.20 -2.39
C GLU A 115 42.34 15.99 -3.38
N GLY A 116 43.35 15.21 -2.99
CA GLY A 116 44.47 14.85 -3.87
C GLY A 116 44.07 13.88 -4.99
N GLU A 117 43.17 12.93 -4.74
CA GLU A 117 42.62 12.06 -5.78
C GLU A 117 41.70 12.81 -6.75
N GLU A 118 40.91 13.75 -6.24
CA GLU A 118 40.04 14.60 -7.05
C GLU A 118 40.84 15.52 -7.96
N GLN A 119 41.93 16.12 -7.47
CA GLN A 119 42.84 16.93 -8.29
C GLN A 119 43.53 16.11 -9.39
N LYS A 120 43.93 14.87 -9.10
CA LYS A 120 44.50 13.97 -10.11
C LYS A 120 43.47 13.62 -11.19
N LYS A 121 42.24 13.26 -10.80
CA LYS A 121 41.14 12.99 -11.74
C LYS A 121 40.79 14.23 -12.57
N LEU A 122 40.79 15.42 -11.97
CA LEU A 122 40.53 16.67 -12.68
C LEU A 122 41.62 16.96 -13.72
N SER A 123 42.89 16.78 -13.34
CA SER A 123 44.03 16.95 -14.25
C SER A 123 44.00 15.93 -15.41
N GLU A 124 43.63 14.68 -15.14
CA GLU A 124 43.43 13.66 -16.18
C GLU A 124 42.29 14.03 -17.14
N LEU A 125 41.18 14.55 -16.62
CA LEU A 125 40.04 15.00 -17.44
C LEU A 125 40.36 16.26 -18.26
N GLU A 126 41.10 17.21 -17.69
CA GLU A 126 41.58 18.40 -18.40
C GLU A 126 42.54 18.00 -19.52
N HIS A 127 43.48 17.10 -19.25
CA HIS A 127 44.37 16.56 -20.27
C HIS A 127 43.60 15.79 -21.34
N ALA A 128 42.60 14.99 -20.97
CA ALA A 128 41.75 14.27 -21.91
C ALA A 128 40.89 15.20 -22.79
N GLN A 129 40.47 16.36 -22.26
CA GLN A 129 39.73 17.38 -23.01
C GLN A 129 40.61 18.17 -23.96
N LEU A 130 41.85 18.47 -23.56
CA LEU A 130 42.85 19.13 -24.41
C LEU A 130 43.42 18.19 -25.47
N ALA A 131 43.48 16.89 -25.18
CA ALA A 131 43.96 15.87 -26.09
C ALA A 131 43.05 15.72 -27.31
N GLU A 132 43.66 15.23 -28.39
CA GLU A 132 42.95 14.95 -29.63
C GLU A 132 41.88 13.88 -29.44
N LYS A 133 40.64 14.19 -29.84
CA LYS A 133 39.52 13.22 -29.80
C LYS A 133 39.91 11.95 -30.55
N PRO A 134 39.67 10.76 -29.96
CA PRO A 134 40.00 9.49 -30.61
C PRO A 134 39.23 9.36 -31.91
N TRP A 135 39.78 8.60 -32.85
CA TRP A 135 39.27 8.47 -34.21
C TRP A 135 37.78 8.04 -34.29
N GLN A 136 37.27 7.31 -33.28
CA GLN A 136 35.86 6.91 -33.17
C GLN A 136 34.90 8.08 -32.97
N LEU A 137 35.37 9.19 -32.38
CA LEU A 137 34.59 10.40 -32.05
C LEU A 137 34.74 11.51 -33.10
N ARG A 138 35.54 11.28 -34.14
CA ARG A 138 35.67 12.18 -35.29
C ARG A 138 34.68 11.72 -36.37
N GLY A 139 33.92 12.64 -36.93
CA GLY A 139 33.08 12.35 -38.10
C GLY A 139 33.95 12.10 -39.33
N GLU A 140 33.56 11.16 -40.18
CA GLU A 140 34.16 10.92 -41.50
C GLU A 140 35.66 10.54 -41.50
N VAL A 141 36.06 9.63 -40.61
CA VAL A 141 37.46 9.16 -40.56
C VAL A 141 37.78 8.19 -41.71
N SER A 142 38.78 8.57 -42.51
CA SER A 142 39.33 7.74 -43.59
C SER A 142 40.08 6.52 -43.06
N GLY A 143 40.16 5.44 -43.85
CA GLY A 143 40.81 4.19 -43.46
C GLY A 143 42.29 4.31 -43.09
N GLN A 144 42.98 5.37 -43.52
CA GLN A 144 44.38 5.66 -43.15
C GLN A 144 44.55 6.39 -41.82
N GLN A 145 43.50 7.09 -41.35
CA GLN A 145 43.54 7.86 -40.10
C GLN A 145 43.17 7.03 -38.87
N ARG A 146 42.72 5.79 -39.08
CA ARG A 146 42.45 4.81 -38.03
C ARG A 146 43.55 3.75 -37.99
N PRO A 147 43.92 3.24 -36.80
CA PRO A 147 44.84 2.11 -36.69
C PRO A 147 44.28 0.88 -37.42
N ALA A 148 45.17 0.10 -38.02
CA ALA A 148 44.80 -1.12 -38.76
C ALA A 148 44.03 -2.10 -37.87
N ASN A 149 43.02 -2.78 -38.43
CA ASN A 149 42.17 -3.77 -37.77
C ASN A 149 41.27 -3.26 -36.62
N SER A 150 41.23 -1.96 -36.32
CA SER A 150 40.42 -1.42 -35.20
C SER A 150 38.90 -1.62 -35.34
N LEU A 151 38.39 -1.87 -36.56
CA LEU A 151 36.98 -2.18 -36.80
C LEU A 151 36.60 -3.61 -36.35
N LEU A 152 37.53 -4.56 -36.50
CA LEU A 152 37.28 -5.97 -36.19
C LEU A 152 37.11 -6.21 -34.69
N GLU A 153 37.80 -5.45 -33.84
CA GLU A 153 37.73 -5.58 -32.37
C GLU A 153 36.38 -5.13 -31.78
N THR A 154 35.63 -4.28 -32.50
CA THR A 154 34.31 -3.81 -32.05
C THR A 154 33.18 -4.81 -32.33
N ALA A 155 33.45 -5.87 -33.08
CA ALA A 155 32.49 -6.93 -33.34
C ALA A 155 32.37 -7.82 -32.09
N ALA A 156 31.27 -7.66 -31.35
CA ALA A 156 30.98 -8.49 -30.19
C ALA A 156 30.94 -9.98 -30.60
N MET A 157 31.84 -10.77 -30.01
CA MET A 157 31.94 -12.20 -30.25
C MET A 157 30.72 -12.92 -29.65
N ALA A 158 30.19 -13.92 -30.37
CA ALA A 158 29.10 -14.75 -29.88
C ALA A 158 29.48 -15.43 -28.54
N PRO A 159 28.53 -15.62 -27.61
CA PRO A 159 28.81 -16.22 -26.31
C PRO A 159 29.39 -17.63 -26.48
N SER A 160 30.40 -17.96 -25.67
CA SER A 160 31.09 -19.25 -25.69
C SER A 160 30.24 -20.38 -25.09
N GLU A 161 30.51 -21.63 -25.49
CA GLU A 161 29.83 -22.81 -24.92
C GLU A 161 30.10 -23.01 -23.42
N GLU A 162 31.22 -22.51 -22.91
CA GLU A 162 31.53 -22.56 -21.47
C GLU A 162 30.63 -21.61 -20.68
N SER A 163 30.28 -20.47 -21.28
CA SER A 163 29.36 -19.49 -20.68
C SER A 163 27.95 -20.05 -20.59
N THR A 164 27.49 -20.78 -21.62
CA THR A 164 26.16 -21.43 -21.59
C THR A 164 26.09 -22.54 -20.55
N ARG A 165 27.15 -23.36 -20.42
CA ARG A 165 27.24 -24.40 -19.38
C ARG A 165 27.18 -23.81 -17.96
N SER A 166 27.88 -22.71 -17.71
CA SER A 166 27.81 -22.00 -16.42
C SER A 166 26.41 -21.50 -16.11
N ILE A 167 25.71 -20.94 -17.11
CA ILE A 167 24.33 -20.47 -16.96
C ILE A 167 23.37 -21.65 -16.67
N GLU A 168 23.55 -22.79 -17.33
CA GLU A 168 22.72 -23.99 -17.09
C GLU A 168 22.90 -24.57 -15.68
N GLU A 169 24.11 -24.52 -15.14
CA GLU A 169 24.39 -24.93 -13.76
C GLU A 169 23.66 -24.02 -12.75
N VAL A 170 23.68 -22.71 -12.98
CA VAL A 170 22.95 -21.73 -12.15
C VAL A 170 21.44 -21.96 -12.25
N ILE A 171 20.91 -22.18 -13.45
CA ILE A 171 19.48 -22.46 -13.64
C ILE A 171 19.08 -23.77 -12.93
N ARG A 172 19.92 -24.81 -12.99
CA ARG A 172 19.66 -26.09 -12.32
C ARG A 172 19.67 -25.94 -10.80
N ALA A 173 20.61 -25.18 -10.25
CA ALA A 173 20.66 -24.87 -8.82
C ALA A 173 19.41 -24.10 -8.37
N ARG A 174 19.02 -23.03 -9.09
CA ARG A 174 17.82 -22.26 -8.78
C ARG A 174 16.53 -23.07 -8.88
N CYS A 175 16.40 -23.94 -9.87
CA CYS A 175 15.26 -24.86 -9.99
C CYS A 175 15.19 -25.84 -8.81
N LYS A 176 16.35 -26.34 -8.35
CA LYS A 176 16.45 -27.25 -7.20
C LYS A 176 16.06 -26.55 -5.90
N ASP A 177 16.49 -25.31 -5.72
CA ASP A 177 16.21 -24.52 -4.53
C ASP A 177 14.81 -23.87 -4.58
N GLY A 178 14.20 -23.83 -5.77
CA GLY A 178 12.88 -23.26 -6.00
C GLY A 178 12.84 -21.74 -5.79
N LEU A 179 13.95 -21.05 -6.06
CA LEU A 179 14.07 -19.60 -6.06
C LEU A 179 13.68 -19.06 -7.43
N TRP A 180 12.53 -18.39 -7.49
CA TRP A 180 11.97 -17.81 -8.71
C TRP A 180 11.77 -16.32 -8.50
N ASP A 181 12.33 -15.50 -9.39
CA ASP A 181 12.22 -14.04 -9.38
C ASP A 181 10.96 -13.56 -10.15
N ASP A 182 9.90 -14.37 -10.18
CA ASP A 182 8.65 -14.04 -10.86
C ASP A 182 7.88 -12.95 -10.09
N VAL A 183 7.30 -11.99 -10.82
CA VAL A 183 6.45 -10.95 -10.22
C VAL A 183 5.19 -11.59 -9.62
N VAL A 184 5.12 -11.62 -8.29
CA VAL A 184 3.98 -12.25 -7.62
C VAL A 184 2.74 -11.35 -7.73
N ARG A 185 1.62 -11.92 -8.20
CA ARG A 185 0.34 -11.21 -8.31
C ARG A 185 -0.11 -10.72 -6.94
N ARG A 186 -0.11 -9.40 -6.73
CA ARG A 186 -0.68 -8.80 -5.52
C ARG A 186 -2.15 -9.17 -5.46
N ALA A 187 -2.55 -9.95 -4.45
CA ALA A 187 -3.95 -10.18 -4.19
C ALA A 187 -4.61 -8.82 -3.93
N ALA A 188 -5.77 -8.57 -4.56
CA ALA A 188 -6.60 -7.45 -4.13
C ALA A 188 -6.78 -7.59 -2.61
N LEU A 189 -6.52 -6.51 -1.87
CA LEU A 189 -6.78 -6.43 -0.44
C LEU A 189 -8.28 -6.67 -0.28
N LYS A 190 -8.66 -7.94 -0.10
CA LYS A 190 -9.98 -8.26 0.42
C LYS A 190 -10.02 -7.57 1.77
N PRO A 191 -11.02 -6.71 2.06
CA PRO A 191 -11.19 -6.19 3.40
C PRO A 191 -11.18 -7.41 4.30
N THR A 192 -10.09 -7.57 5.03
CA THR A 192 -9.80 -8.82 5.72
C THR A 192 -10.97 -9.05 6.65
N ASP A 193 -11.54 -10.25 6.66
CA ASP A 193 -12.52 -10.63 7.68
C ASP A 193 -11.86 -10.35 9.04
N PHE A 194 -12.21 -9.21 9.64
CA PHE A 194 -11.67 -8.78 10.91
C PHE A 194 -12.15 -9.83 11.89
N ARG A 195 -11.26 -10.76 12.25
CA ARG A 195 -11.53 -11.69 13.33
C ARG A 195 -11.31 -10.88 14.59
N PRO A 196 -12.37 -10.48 15.31
CA PRO A 196 -12.19 -9.78 16.56
C PRO A 196 -11.31 -10.68 17.44
N LYS A 197 -10.24 -10.10 17.99
CA LYS A 197 -9.47 -10.79 19.01
C LYS A 197 -10.45 -11.19 20.13
N PRO A 198 -10.34 -12.39 20.71
CA PRO A 198 -11.11 -12.72 21.90
C PRO A 198 -10.85 -11.62 22.94
N ALA A 199 -11.92 -11.03 23.49
CA ALA A 199 -11.79 -9.93 24.44
C ALA A 199 -10.98 -10.39 25.65
N ASP A 200 -10.03 -9.55 26.09
CA ASP A 200 -9.26 -9.82 27.29
C ASP A 200 -10.20 -9.81 28.50
N LEU A 201 -10.10 -10.84 29.35
CA LEU A 201 -10.91 -10.99 30.55
C LEU A 201 -10.46 -9.95 31.59
N SER A 202 -11.36 -9.09 32.04
CA SER A 202 -11.08 -8.17 33.15
C SER A 202 -10.96 -8.93 34.46
N LEU A 203 -9.89 -8.69 35.22
CA LEU A 203 -9.69 -9.26 36.56
C LEU A 203 -10.31 -8.40 37.67
N GLU A 204 -10.87 -7.24 37.31
CA GLU A 204 -11.59 -6.38 38.23
C GLU A 204 -12.96 -6.97 38.57
N LYS A 205 -13.45 -6.68 39.78
CA LYS A 205 -14.79 -7.11 40.20
C LYS A 205 -15.84 -6.43 39.31
N SER A 206 -16.84 -7.19 38.86
CA SER A 206 -17.95 -6.63 38.09
C SER A 206 -18.72 -5.63 38.94
N ASP A 207 -18.97 -4.45 38.38
CA ASP A 207 -19.84 -3.43 38.99
C ASP A 207 -21.33 -3.80 38.89
N LYS A 208 -21.67 -4.78 38.04
CA LYS A 208 -23.04 -5.26 37.86
C LYS A 208 -23.25 -6.52 38.68
N GLY A 209 -24.41 -6.62 39.33
CA GLY A 209 -24.82 -7.85 39.99
C GLY A 209 -25.15 -8.93 38.96
N LEU A 210 -24.99 -10.20 39.34
CA LEU A 210 -25.29 -11.34 38.48
C LEU A 210 -26.73 -11.28 37.90
N GLY A 211 -27.70 -10.84 38.71
CA GLY A 211 -29.10 -10.68 38.27
C GLY A 211 -29.28 -9.68 37.13
N ASP A 212 -28.55 -8.57 37.15
CA ASP A 212 -28.60 -7.53 36.11
C ASP A 212 -27.93 -7.99 34.81
N GLU A 213 -26.85 -8.77 34.92
CA GLU A 213 -26.19 -9.40 33.77
C GLU A 213 -27.13 -10.39 33.06
N TYR A 214 -27.88 -11.19 33.82
CA TYR A 214 -28.90 -12.09 33.26
C TYR A 214 -30.07 -11.34 32.62
N ALA A 215 -30.57 -10.28 33.26
CA ALA A 215 -31.65 -9.46 32.70
C ALA A 215 -31.20 -8.82 31.37
N ALA A 216 -30.00 -8.25 31.33
CA ALA A 216 -29.42 -7.66 30.13
C ALA A 216 -29.21 -8.71 29.02
N ALA A 217 -28.66 -9.89 29.36
CA ALA A 217 -28.48 -10.99 28.40
C ALA A 217 -29.82 -11.49 27.84
N PHE A 218 -30.85 -11.57 28.69
CA PHE A 218 -32.20 -11.94 28.27
C PHE A 218 -32.80 -10.91 27.31
N GLU A 219 -32.69 -9.62 27.62
CA GLU A 219 -33.13 -8.56 26.71
C GLU A 219 -32.37 -8.57 25.38
N THR A 220 -31.04 -8.79 25.38
CA THR A 220 -30.27 -8.86 24.14
C THR A 220 -30.65 -10.07 23.30
N ASN A 221 -30.89 -11.22 23.93
CA ASN A 221 -31.30 -12.44 23.24
C ASN A 221 -32.74 -12.34 22.72
N ALA A 222 -33.63 -11.72 23.50
CA ALA A 222 -35.03 -11.47 23.13
C ALA A 222 -35.15 -10.43 22.00
N ARG A 223 -34.34 -9.36 22.02
CA ARG A 223 -34.28 -8.38 20.92
C ARG A 223 -33.69 -8.98 19.64
N SER A 224 -32.93 -10.06 19.72
CA SER A 224 -32.34 -10.74 18.56
C SER A 224 -33.17 -11.90 17.97
N SER A 225 -34.48 -11.96 18.21
CA SER A 225 -35.32 -13.11 17.80
C SER A 225 -35.66 -13.18 16.29
N GLU A 226 -34.93 -12.48 15.43
CA GLU A 226 -34.95 -12.71 13.99
C GLU A 226 -33.49 -12.86 13.54
N GLU A 227 -33.10 -14.12 13.32
CA GLU A 227 -31.78 -14.57 12.85
C GLU A 227 -30.57 -14.33 13.80
N MET A 228 -30.24 -15.38 14.57
CA MET A 228 -28.98 -15.61 15.30
C MET A 228 -27.82 -14.67 14.92
N PRO A 229 -27.59 -13.58 15.67
CA PRO A 229 -26.34 -12.87 15.59
C PRO A 229 -25.36 -13.58 16.53
N ARG A 230 -24.25 -14.06 16.00
CA ARG A 230 -23.04 -14.28 16.80
C ARG A 230 -22.54 -12.90 17.25
N THR A 231 -23.23 -12.25 18.17
CA THR A 231 -22.59 -11.21 18.95
C THR A 231 -21.46 -11.92 19.71
N PRO A 232 -20.22 -11.42 19.60
CA PRO A 232 -19.12 -12.07 20.31
C PRO A 232 -19.45 -12.01 21.80
N LEU A 233 -19.23 -13.12 22.52
CA LEU A 233 -19.40 -13.26 23.97
C LEU A 233 -18.79 -12.08 24.77
N SER A 234 -17.83 -11.38 24.16
CA SER A 234 -17.32 -10.03 24.48
C SER A 234 -18.39 -9.01 24.91
N SER A 235 -19.54 -8.95 24.23
CA SER A 235 -20.60 -7.96 24.51
C SER A 235 -21.42 -8.33 25.76
N VAL A 236 -21.51 -9.63 26.08
CA VAL A 236 -22.20 -10.12 27.28
C VAL A 236 -21.29 -10.03 28.51
N LEU A 237 -19.97 -10.13 28.35
CA LEU A 237 -19.00 -10.10 29.45
C LEU A 237 -18.61 -8.70 29.94
N GLY A 238 -19.38 -7.65 29.59
CA GLY A 238 -19.24 -6.33 30.20
C GLY A 238 -17.87 -5.67 30.02
N SER A 239 -17.15 -5.97 28.94
CA SER A 239 -15.89 -5.27 28.63
C SER A 239 -16.19 -3.81 28.29
N LYS A 240 -16.17 -2.94 29.31
CA LYS A 240 -16.37 -1.48 29.15
C LYS A 240 -15.42 -0.87 28.10
N GLY A 241 -14.25 -1.47 27.92
CA GLY A 241 -13.29 -1.10 26.88
C GLY A 241 -13.79 -1.35 25.46
N ALA A 242 -14.50 -2.46 25.21
CA ALA A 242 -15.04 -2.79 23.89
C ALA A 242 -16.17 -1.84 23.48
N ASP A 243 -17.05 -1.46 24.42
CA ASP A 243 -18.15 -0.53 24.16
C ASP A 243 -17.66 0.92 23.96
N ALA A 244 -16.63 1.34 24.72
CA ALA A 244 -16.00 2.65 24.52
C ALA A 244 -15.30 2.74 23.17
N VAL A 245 -14.59 1.69 22.74
CA VAL A 245 -13.97 1.62 21.41
C VAL A 245 -15.03 1.59 20.30
N ALA A 246 -16.13 0.87 20.49
CA ALA A 246 -17.24 0.86 19.53
C ALA A 246 -17.86 2.25 19.35
N LYS A 247 -18.10 2.97 20.46
CA LYS A 247 -18.57 4.37 20.43
C LYS A 247 -17.58 5.30 19.74
N ALA A 248 -16.28 5.17 20.04
CA ALA A 248 -15.23 5.95 19.37
C ALA A 248 -15.19 5.66 17.84
N HIS A 249 -15.41 4.41 17.43
CA HIS A 249 -15.50 4.03 16.02
C HIS A 249 -16.76 4.63 15.35
N GLU A 250 -17.89 4.70 16.05
CA GLU A 250 -19.12 5.34 15.57
C GLU A 250 -18.95 6.85 15.42
N GLU A 251 -18.33 7.52 16.39
CA GLU A 251 -17.98 8.93 16.33
C GLU A 251 -17.03 9.23 15.17
N ALA A 252 -15.98 8.41 15.01
CA ALA A 252 -15.03 8.54 13.91
C ALA A 252 -15.71 8.35 12.54
N ARG A 253 -16.62 7.37 12.40
CA ARG A 253 -17.43 7.19 11.17
C ARG A 253 -18.34 8.38 10.90
N ALA A 254 -18.94 8.96 11.93
CA ALA A 254 -19.79 10.13 11.78
C ALA A 254 -18.98 11.36 11.34
N LEU A 255 -17.76 11.54 11.87
CA LEU A 255 -16.84 12.60 11.42
C LEU A 255 -16.35 12.35 9.99
N LEU A 256 -16.02 11.10 9.65
CA LEU A 256 -15.59 10.71 8.31
C LEU A 256 -16.69 10.98 7.28
N ALA A 257 -17.93 10.57 7.55
CA ALA A 257 -19.07 10.85 6.66
C ALA A 257 -19.30 12.36 6.45
N LYS A 258 -19.10 13.18 7.50
CA LYS A 258 -19.16 14.65 7.38
C LYS A 258 -18.03 15.20 6.52
N LEU A 259 -16.81 14.65 6.63
CA LEU A 259 -15.67 15.05 5.80
C LEU A 259 -15.88 14.62 4.34
N ASP A 260 -16.22 13.36 4.09
CA ASP A 260 -16.45 12.81 2.76
C ASP A 260 -17.54 13.61 2.02
N SER A 261 -18.66 13.95 2.69
CA SER A 261 -19.70 14.79 2.09
C SER A 261 -19.24 16.18 1.64
N ARG A 262 -18.17 16.72 2.24
CA ARG A 262 -17.56 18.02 1.88
C ARG A 262 -16.46 17.86 0.84
N LEU A 263 -15.78 16.72 0.83
CA LEU A 263 -14.68 16.42 -0.08
C LEU A 263 -15.18 15.91 -1.43
N ASP A 264 -16.23 15.09 -1.46
CA ASP A 264 -16.80 14.51 -2.68
C ASP A 264 -17.19 15.56 -3.75
N PRO A 265 -17.76 16.73 -3.41
CA PRO A 265 -18.04 17.78 -4.39
C PRO A 265 -16.79 18.55 -4.86
N LEU A 266 -15.72 18.57 -4.05
CA LEU A 266 -14.44 19.23 -4.38
C LEU A 266 -13.59 18.36 -5.32
N PHE A 267 -13.68 17.04 -5.18
CA PHE A 267 -13.08 16.09 -6.11
C PHE A 267 -14.02 15.84 -7.30
N SER A 268 -13.93 16.70 -8.30
CA SER A 268 -14.57 16.58 -9.63
C SER A 268 -14.98 15.14 -10.01
N PHE A 269 -16.27 14.81 -9.85
CA PHE A 269 -17.03 13.70 -10.47
C PHE A 269 -16.41 12.28 -10.55
N HIS A 270 -15.29 11.98 -9.91
CA HIS A 270 -14.77 10.62 -9.75
C HIS A 270 -15.39 9.97 -8.51
N TYR A 271 -16.72 9.81 -8.55
CA TYR A 271 -17.49 9.18 -7.49
C TYR A 271 -17.16 7.68 -7.41
N ALA A 272 -16.48 7.28 -6.34
CA ALA A 272 -16.39 5.88 -5.95
C ALA A 272 -17.61 5.56 -5.07
N PRO A 273 -18.58 4.77 -5.56
CA PRO A 273 -19.78 4.48 -4.78
C PRO A 273 -19.40 3.84 -3.44
N PRO A 274 -20.04 4.24 -2.33
CA PRO A 274 -19.84 3.58 -1.05
C PRO A 274 -20.21 2.10 -1.18
N PRO A 275 -19.57 1.22 -0.40
CA PRO A 275 -19.87 -0.20 -0.44
C PRO A 275 -21.36 -0.44 -0.21
N ALA A 276 -21.96 -1.31 -1.04
CA ALA A 276 -23.38 -1.63 -0.95
C ALA A 276 -23.73 -2.08 0.47
N LYS A 277 -24.74 -1.42 1.07
CA LYS A 277 -25.30 -1.83 2.36
C LYS A 277 -26.03 -3.15 2.19
N ARG A 278 -26.03 -3.97 3.25
CA ARG A 278 -26.71 -5.27 3.29
C ARG A 278 -28.22 -5.12 3.07
N GLU A 279 -28.79 -6.18 2.50
CA GLU A 279 -30.13 -6.28 1.95
C GLU A 279 -31.24 -6.04 2.99
N ALA A 280 -32.31 -5.39 2.53
CA ALA A 280 -33.54 -5.16 3.26
C ALA A 280 -34.69 -5.71 2.40
N PRO A 281 -35.84 -6.10 2.98
CA PRO A 281 -36.99 -6.53 2.19
C PRO A 281 -37.33 -5.45 1.15
N ALA A 282 -37.74 -5.86 -0.06
CA ALA A 282 -38.00 -4.95 -1.18
C ALA A 282 -38.93 -3.79 -0.79
N VAL A 283 -39.91 -4.06 0.07
CA VAL A 283 -40.84 -3.09 0.66
C VAL A 283 -40.15 -1.96 1.45
N SER A 284 -39.01 -2.23 2.09
CA SER A 284 -38.21 -1.20 2.79
C SER A 284 -37.33 -0.37 1.86
N LEU A 285 -37.14 -0.82 0.62
CA LEU A 285 -36.43 -0.10 -0.44
C LEU A 285 -37.40 0.71 -1.32
N GLU A 286 -38.68 0.35 -1.34
CA GLU A 286 -39.73 1.09 -2.02
C GLU A 286 -40.01 2.45 -1.36
N GLU A 287 -40.43 3.42 -2.17
CA GLU A 287 -40.91 4.71 -1.70
C GLU A 287 -42.17 4.52 -0.82
N LYS A 288 -42.37 5.36 0.20
CA LYS A 288 -43.53 5.28 1.11
C LYS A 288 -44.83 5.67 0.38
N VAL A 289 -45.33 4.74 -0.42
CA VAL A 289 -46.60 4.83 -1.13
C VAL A 289 -47.57 3.84 -0.46
N PRO A 290 -48.88 4.16 -0.33
CA PRO A 290 -49.85 3.28 0.33
C PRO A 290 -50.02 1.88 -0.31
N THR A 291 -49.56 1.70 -1.54
CA THR A 291 -49.62 0.44 -2.29
C THR A 291 -48.21 -0.07 -2.53
N ALA A 292 -47.89 -1.24 -1.95
CA ALA A 292 -46.64 -1.94 -2.24
C ALA A 292 -46.72 -2.60 -3.62
N LEU A 293 -45.67 -2.45 -4.45
CA LEU A 293 -45.63 -3.02 -5.79
C LEU A 293 -45.09 -4.46 -5.78
N ALA A 294 -44.16 -4.79 -4.87
CA ALA A 294 -43.65 -6.15 -4.72
C ALA A 294 -43.38 -6.52 -3.25
N ALA A 295 -44.03 -7.59 -2.77
CA ALA A 295 -43.80 -8.18 -1.45
C ALA A 295 -42.72 -9.29 -1.45
N SER A 296 -42.01 -9.49 -2.57
CA SER A 296 -41.01 -10.55 -2.69
C SER A 296 -39.70 -10.18 -1.99
N SER A 297 -39.05 -11.17 -1.38
CA SER A 297 -37.67 -11.03 -0.90
C SER A 297 -36.73 -10.72 -2.07
N THR A 298 -35.77 -9.82 -1.87
CA THR A 298 -34.71 -9.53 -2.85
C THR A 298 -33.71 -10.67 -3.01
N LEU A 299 -33.69 -11.59 -2.04
CA LEU A 299 -32.74 -12.69 -1.94
C LEU A 299 -33.13 -13.83 -2.90
N ALA A 300 -32.17 -14.32 -3.69
CA ALA A 300 -32.42 -15.44 -4.59
C ALA A 300 -32.72 -16.72 -3.78
N PRO A 301 -33.50 -17.69 -4.31
CA PRO A 301 -33.76 -18.95 -3.62
C PRO A 301 -32.48 -19.74 -3.24
N GLU A 302 -31.40 -19.60 -4.02
CA GLU A 302 -30.09 -20.21 -3.71
C GLU A 302 -29.33 -19.49 -2.59
N GLU A 303 -29.67 -18.23 -2.30
CA GLU A 303 -29.10 -17.44 -1.21
C GLU A 303 -29.91 -17.62 0.08
N VAL A 304 -31.24 -17.74 -0.02
CA VAL A 304 -32.13 -18.20 1.08
C VAL A 304 -31.74 -19.61 1.51
N TYR A 305 -31.47 -20.49 0.55
CA TYR A 305 -31.02 -21.86 0.81
C TYR A 305 -29.95 -22.30 -0.19
N GLY A 306 -28.69 -22.06 0.19
CA GLY A 306 -27.55 -22.66 -0.48
C GLY A 306 -27.32 -24.07 0.05
N ARG A 307 -27.47 -25.10 -0.79
CA ARG A 307 -27.13 -26.49 -0.41
C ARG A 307 -25.72 -26.54 0.17
N LYS A 308 -25.60 -26.87 1.46
CA LYS A 308 -24.31 -26.98 2.12
C LYS A 308 -23.57 -28.22 1.60
N ARG A 309 -22.28 -28.31 1.89
CA ARG A 309 -21.47 -29.50 1.54
C ARG A 309 -22.05 -30.80 2.13
N SER A 310 -22.76 -30.72 3.26
CA SER A 310 -23.54 -31.81 3.86
C SER A 310 -24.73 -32.21 2.96
N ASP A 311 -25.46 -31.24 2.44
CA ASP A 311 -26.73 -31.44 1.73
C ASP A 311 -26.51 -31.84 0.26
N LYS A 312 -25.25 -31.83 -0.19
CA LYS A 312 -24.84 -32.31 -1.52
C LYS A 312 -24.74 -33.84 -1.59
N ALA A 313 -24.52 -34.49 -0.46
CA ALA A 313 -24.50 -35.93 -0.31
C ALA A 313 -25.59 -36.33 0.69
N LEU A 314 -26.83 -36.43 0.21
CA LEU A 314 -27.95 -36.96 0.99
C LEU A 314 -27.76 -38.43 1.36
N ALA A 315 -26.85 -39.14 0.68
CA ALA A 315 -26.48 -40.51 1.00
C ALA A 315 -25.57 -40.55 2.22
N ASP A 316 -25.99 -41.29 3.25
CA ASP A 316 -25.17 -41.50 4.43
C ASP A 316 -23.98 -42.40 4.08
N ARG A 317 -22.86 -42.24 4.79
CA ARG A 317 -21.60 -42.93 4.51
C ARG A 317 -21.77 -44.45 4.53
N ALA A 318 -22.74 -44.97 5.30
CA ALA A 318 -23.11 -46.38 5.40
C ALA A 318 -23.70 -46.95 4.10
N GLU A 319 -24.41 -46.13 3.31
CA GLU A 319 -25.14 -46.53 2.11
C GLU A 319 -24.26 -46.55 0.85
N LEU A 320 -23.09 -45.91 0.89
CA LEU A 320 -22.17 -45.87 -0.25
C LEU A 320 -21.39 -47.17 -0.46
N SER A 321 -21.33 -47.62 -1.71
CA SER A 321 -20.49 -48.75 -2.13
C SER A 321 -18.99 -48.45 -1.94
N GLN A 322 -18.18 -49.51 -1.87
CA GLN A 322 -16.71 -49.37 -1.73
C GLN A 322 -16.09 -48.58 -2.90
N GLY A 323 -16.60 -48.76 -4.12
CA GLY A 323 -16.16 -48.04 -5.31
C GLY A 323 -16.45 -46.54 -5.24
N GLU A 324 -17.65 -46.16 -4.82
CA GLU A 324 -18.05 -44.76 -4.66
C GLU A 324 -17.27 -44.09 -3.51
N ARG A 325 -17.03 -44.80 -2.41
CA ARG A 325 -16.17 -44.31 -1.31
C ARG A 325 -14.75 -44.02 -1.80
N LYS A 326 -14.18 -44.87 -2.66
CA LYS A 326 -12.85 -44.65 -3.26
C LYS A 326 -12.85 -43.46 -4.22
N ALA A 327 -13.90 -43.30 -5.03
CA ALA A 327 -14.08 -42.17 -5.94
C ALA A 327 -14.27 -40.83 -5.20
N LEU A 328 -15.05 -40.80 -4.12
CA LEU A 328 -15.20 -39.60 -3.29
C LEU A 328 -13.89 -39.21 -2.60
N ARG A 329 -13.14 -40.19 -2.08
CA ARG A 329 -11.80 -39.94 -1.51
C ARG A 329 -10.83 -39.40 -2.56
N SER A 330 -10.80 -39.97 -3.76
CA SER A 330 -9.91 -39.49 -4.83
C SER A 330 -10.30 -38.09 -5.31
N LYS A 331 -11.60 -37.78 -5.43
CA LYS A 331 -12.11 -36.44 -5.75
C LYS A 331 -11.76 -35.42 -4.68
N LYS A 332 -11.94 -35.77 -3.39
CA LYS A 332 -11.54 -34.91 -2.25
C LYS A 332 -10.02 -34.70 -2.22
N LYS A 333 -9.24 -35.75 -2.49
CA LYS A 333 -7.78 -35.69 -2.59
C LYS A 333 -7.37 -34.74 -3.74
N ARG A 334 -7.92 -34.89 -4.94
CA ARG A 334 -7.65 -34.01 -6.09
C ARG A 334 -8.01 -32.55 -5.81
N ALA A 335 -9.18 -32.28 -5.24
CA ALA A 335 -9.60 -30.93 -4.88
C ALA A 335 -8.69 -30.32 -3.80
N PHE A 336 -8.28 -31.10 -2.80
CA PHE A 336 -7.35 -30.68 -1.77
C PHE A 336 -5.97 -30.34 -2.37
N PHE A 337 -5.40 -31.22 -3.20
CA PHE A 337 -4.12 -30.96 -3.87
C PHE A 337 -4.19 -29.75 -4.81
N SER A 338 -5.27 -29.60 -5.58
CA SER A 338 -5.49 -28.43 -6.42
C SER A 338 -5.57 -27.14 -5.60
N SER A 339 -6.29 -27.14 -4.46
CA SER A 339 -6.35 -25.98 -3.55
C SER A 339 -5.01 -25.68 -2.88
N MET A 340 -4.22 -26.70 -2.55
CA MET A 340 -2.91 -26.59 -1.93
C MET A 340 -1.88 -26.05 -2.93
N GLN A 341 -1.95 -26.49 -4.18
CA GLN A 341 -1.13 -25.98 -5.28
C GLN A 341 -1.46 -24.50 -5.55
N ALA A 342 -2.75 -24.15 -5.64
CA ALA A 342 -3.19 -22.76 -5.77
C ALA A 342 -2.74 -21.89 -4.58
N ALA A 343 -2.78 -22.41 -3.35
CA ALA A 343 -2.33 -21.69 -2.16
C ALA A 343 -0.80 -21.53 -2.11
N SER A 344 -0.03 -22.49 -2.63
CA SER A 344 1.44 -22.38 -2.73
C SER A 344 1.90 -21.37 -3.79
N GLN A 345 1.04 -21.06 -4.76
CA GLN A 345 1.26 -20.05 -5.80
C GLN A 345 0.75 -18.65 -5.38
N ALA A 346 0.03 -18.53 -4.27
CA ALA A 346 -0.43 -17.24 -3.75
C ALA A 346 0.67 -16.55 -2.92
N PRO A 347 0.96 -15.25 -3.12
CA PRO A 347 1.90 -14.53 -2.28
C PRO A 347 1.36 -14.35 -0.87
N GLY A 348 2.24 -14.48 0.13
CA GLY A 348 2.00 -13.94 1.47
C GLY A 348 1.64 -14.95 2.57
N GLY A 349 2.17 -16.17 2.57
CA GLY A 349 1.93 -17.08 3.71
C GLY A 349 3.00 -18.13 3.94
N LEU A 350 3.93 -17.85 4.87
CA LEU A 350 4.76 -18.84 5.59
C LEU A 350 5.37 -19.92 4.66
N ALA A 351 6.26 -19.48 3.76
CA ALA A 351 6.79 -20.30 2.68
C ALA A 351 7.65 -21.49 3.14
N GLY A 352 8.22 -21.48 4.35
CA GLY A 352 9.05 -22.60 4.85
C GLY A 352 8.24 -23.80 5.32
N SER A 353 7.41 -23.62 6.36
CA SER A 353 6.77 -24.74 7.07
C SER A 353 5.67 -25.46 6.25
N LYS A 354 4.94 -24.73 5.38
CA LYS A 354 3.88 -25.34 4.58
C LYS A 354 4.42 -26.12 3.37
N ARG A 355 5.50 -25.67 2.73
CA ARG A 355 6.12 -26.37 1.59
C ARG A 355 6.69 -27.73 2.01
N GLN A 356 7.30 -27.79 3.20
CA GLN A 356 7.81 -29.03 3.78
C GLN A 356 6.67 -30.05 4.01
N ARG A 357 5.51 -29.61 4.53
CA ARG A 357 4.31 -30.47 4.64
C ARG A 357 3.78 -30.99 3.29
N VAL A 358 3.91 -30.22 2.22
CA VAL A 358 3.54 -30.69 0.85
C VAL A 358 4.52 -31.75 0.36
N ALA A 359 5.82 -31.55 0.58
CA ALA A 359 6.85 -32.53 0.24
C ALA A 359 6.67 -33.83 1.05
N ASP A 360 6.40 -33.72 2.35
CA ASP A 360 6.14 -34.84 3.25
C ASP A 360 4.85 -35.58 2.88
N ALA A 361 3.78 -34.86 2.53
CA ALA A 361 2.53 -35.47 2.05
C ALA A 361 2.70 -36.18 0.70
N ARG A 362 3.54 -35.65 -0.20
CA ARG A 362 3.88 -36.29 -1.47
C ARG A 362 4.72 -37.56 -1.26
N LYS A 363 5.69 -37.51 -0.34
CA LYS A 363 6.54 -38.65 0.04
C LYS A 363 5.73 -39.75 0.74
N ALA A 364 4.80 -39.37 1.63
CA ALA A 364 3.87 -40.30 2.27
C ALA A 364 2.90 -40.96 1.26
N ALA A 365 2.43 -40.21 0.26
CA ALA A 365 1.59 -40.76 -0.80
C ALA A 365 2.34 -41.71 -1.75
N GLN A 366 3.66 -41.53 -1.92
CA GLN A 366 4.52 -42.43 -2.70
C GLN A 366 4.94 -43.67 -1.90
N GLY A 367 5.20 -43.53 -0.59
CA GLY A 367 5.53 -44.66 0.29
C GLY A 367 4.38 -45.65 0.47
N ALA A 368 3.12 -45.17 0.49
CA ALA A 368 1.94 -46.04 0.57
C ALA A 368 1.69 -46.89 -0.69
N GLY A 369 2.33 -46.59 -1.82
CA GLY A 369 2.23 -47.39 -3.05
C GLY A 369 3.29 -48.50 -3.16
N ALA A 370 4.33 -48.48 -2.33
CA ALA A 370 5.45 -49.43 -2.42
C ALA A 370 5.32 -50.63 -1.47
N ALA A 371 4.45 -50.56 -0.46
CA ALA A 371 4.31 -51.61 0.56
C ALA A 371 3.38 -52.79 0.16
N ASP A 372 2.50 -52.62 -0.84
CA ASP A 372 1.56 -53.67 -1.29
C ASP A 372 2.15 -54.63 -2.35
N GLY A 373 3.45 -54.51 -2.68
CA GLY A 373 4.09 -55.25 -3.77
C GLY A 373 5.04 -56.38 -3.37
N ALA A 374 5.31 -56.60 -2.07
CA ALA A 374 6.30 -57.57 -1.63
C ALA A 374 5.66 -58.83 -1.02
N SER A 375 5.75 -59.92 -1.78
CA SER A 375 5.73 -61.34 -1.38
C SER A 375 4.43 -61.98 -0.85
N PHE A 376 3.63 -62.51 -1.78
CA PHE A 376 3.04 -63.84 -1.63
C PHE A 376 3.57 -64.72 -2.78
N LYS A 377 4.51 -65.61 -2.47
CA LYS A 377 4.87 -66.76 -3.31
C LYS A 377 4.80 -67.99 -2.41
N LEU A 378 4.09 -69.00 -2.92
CA LEU A 378 3.81 -70.31 -2.34
C LEU A 378 5.05 -71.02 -1.80
#